data_AF-A0A832MNE2-F1
#
_entry.id   AF-A0A832MNE2-F1
#
_cell.length_a   1.000
_cell.length_b   1.000
_cell.length_c   1.000
_cell.angle_alpha   90.00
_cell.angle_beta   90.00
_cell.angle_gamma   90.00
#
_symmetry.space_group_name_H-M   'P 1'
#
loop_
_entity.id
_entity.type
_entity.pdbx_description
1 polymer ?
#
loop_
_entity_poly.entity_id
_entity_poly.type
_entity_poly.pdbx_seq_one_letter_code
_entity_poly.pdbx_strand_id
1 'polypeptide(L)'
;MGFGKTLQRVALVALTCAGLAGCGRDSGVLEPWPLDDDPVVFADAFTGRVEFQAFGNSKLDALGTDAAEQYLGAGCLRVTVPGPGAYAGGAFVASRARDLSGYNALTFYVKASRAVTVDVVGLGNDNTGGSRHEASTSGLPVTTAWRKVVVPIPDPDRLTHERGLFFFAAAPQGGAGYTLWFDEVRFEKVAGIESPRPAITPQTIQWFVGSTVSLTGTRTTFRVDGADLVVQHMPGYFDYASSDSTVAVARDGRIEVLGTGTASITARLDTTRATGAVTLNAAPFSPGLAPRPGVPAADVISLFSDAYANVPVDKWSADWDVAETAEIPLGSERVRRYTNMSFAGIEFISRPVDASAMGYFHMDVWAPAGTTFRVKLVDFGPNGVFGGGDDSQHELTWNAASIPRFRTNAWLGLEVPLSAFTGLTRRAHLAQLILSGDTRTLYVDNIYFHR
;
A
#
# COMPACT_ATOMS: atom_id res chain seq x y z
N MET A 1 -0.01 85.57 -12.27
CA MET A 1 1.38 85.28 -12.70
C MET A 1 2.08 84.62 -11.52
N GLY A 2 2.50 83.36 -11.48
CA GLY A 2 2.70 82.33 -12.50
C GLY A 2 3.84 81.40 -12.06
N PHE A 3 3.86 80.96 -10.79
CA PHE A 3 4.87 80.03 -10.25
C PHE A 3 4.26 78.63 -10.14
N GLY A 4 4.29 77.87 -11.24
CA GLY A 4 3.70 76.55 -11.25
C GLY A 4 3.97 75.77 -12.53
N LYS A 5 5.23 75.66 -12.97
CA LYS A 5 5.60 74.75 -14.09
C LYS A 5 6.98 74.07 -14.00
N THR A 6 7.72 74.18 -12.90
CA THR A 6 9.11 73.63 -12.85
C THR A 6 9.32 72.43 -11.92
N LEU A 7 8.40 72.11 -10.99
CA LEU A 7 8.54 70.91 -10.14
C LEU A 7 7.91 69.63 -10.73
N GLN A 8 7.06 69.73 -11.76
CA GLN A 8 6.36 68.57 -12.32
C GLN A 8 7.16 67.76 -13.36
N ARG A 9 8.34 68.21 -13.77
CA ARG A 9 9.18 67.49 -14.76
C ARG A 9 10.34 66.69 -14.16
N VAL A 10 10.69 66.90 -12.89
CA VAL A 10 11.74 66.10 -12.22
C VAL A 10 11.15 64.85 -11.55
N ALA A 11 9.87 64.90 -11.15
CA ALA A 11 9.18 63.74 -10.56
C ALA A 11 8.81 62.64 -11.58
N LEU A 12 8.74 62.94 -12.88
CA LEU A 12 8.36 61.95 -13.90
C LEU A 12 9.55 61.13 -14.44
N VAL A 13 10.79 61.62 -14.29
CA VAL A 13 12.01 60.89 -14.73
C VAL A 13 12.55 59.96 -13.63
N ALA A 14 12.34 60.29 -12.35
CA ALA A 14 12.69 59.40 -11.24
C ALA A 14 11.74 58.20 -11.11
N LEU A 15 10.49 58.31 -11.60
CA LEU A 15 9.50 57.23 -11.55
C LEU A 15 9.57 56.26 -12.75
N THR A 16 10.36 56.56 -13.78
CA THR A 16 10.56 55.65 -14.94
C THR A 16 11.79 54.75 -14.82
N CYS A 17 12.69 54.99 -13.85
CA CYS A 17 13.87 54.13 -13.62
C CYS A 17 13.68 53.07 -12.51
N ALA A 18 12.54 53.03 -11.82
CA ALA A 18 12.21 52.00 -10.83
C ALA A 18 11.43 50.80 -11.41
N GLY A 19 11.26 50.75 -12.74
CA GLY A 19 10.48 49.71 -13.44
C GLY A 19 11.31 48.59 -14.10
N LEU A 20 12.61 48.46 -13.78
CA LEU A 20 13.49 47.44 -14.37
C LEU A 20 14.21 46.55 -13.35
N ALA A 21 13.77 46.54 -12.09
CA ALA A 21 14.01 45.38 -11.22
C ALA A 21 13.02 44.28 -11.61
N GLY A 22 13.16 43.78 -12.85
CA GLY A 22 12.55 42.52 -13.22
C GLY A 22 13.06 41.46 -12.25
N CYS A 23 12.15 40.67 -11.68
CA CYS A 23 12.50 39.45 -10.98
C CYS A 23 13.46 38.69 -11.89
N GLY A 24 14.74 38.61 -11.49
CA GLY A 24 15.67 37.70 -12.14
C GLY A 24 15.02 36.33 -12.08
N ARG A 25 14.70 35.75 -13.24
CA ARG A 25 14.39 34.33 -13.30
C ARG A 25 15.67 33.65 -12.89
N ASP A 26 15.67 33.08 -11.69
CA ASP A 26 16.73 32.21 -11.25
C ASP A 26 16.85 31.11 -12.32
N SER A 27 17.96 31.11 -13.05
CA SER A 27 18.24 30.16 -14.12
C SER A 27 18.85 28.87 -13.56
N GLY A 28 18.89 28.72 -12.23
CA GLY A 28 19.20 27.47 -11.57
C GLY A 28 18.19 26.38 -11.94
N VAL A 29 18.63 25.13 -11.82
CA VAL A 29 17.72 23.98 -11.82
C VAL A 29 16.71 24.25 -10.70
N LEU A 30 15.41 24.25 -11.02
CA LEU A 30 14.37 24.33 -10.00
C LEU A 30 14.55 23.14 -9.06
N GLU A 31 15.08 23.38 -7.87
CA GLU A 31 15.11 22.37 -6.83
C GLU A 31 13.66 22.17 -6.36
N PRO A 32 13.20 20.92 -6.22
CA PRO A 32 11.88 20.65 -5.64
C PRO A 32 11.75 21.36 -4.30
N TRP A 33 10.59 21.99 -4.07
CA TRP A 33 10.30 22.59 -2.78
C TRP A 33 10.50 21.53 -1.68
N PRO A 34 11.22 21.83 -0.58
CA PRO A 34 11.47 20.86 0.48
C PRO A 34 10.14 20.33 1.02
N LEU A 35 10.09 19.03 1.30
CA LEU A 35 8.90 18.42 1.87
C LEU A 35 8.61 19.02 3.25
N ASP A 36 7.32 19.01 3.62
CA ASP A 36 6.87 19.47 4.93
C ASP A 36 7.47 18.58 6.03
N ASP A 37 8.05 19.16 7.08
CA ASP A 37 8.63 18.44 8.22
C ASP A 37 7.74 18.51 9.47
N ASP A 38 6.48 18.96 9.33
CA ASP A 38 5.50 19.08 10.40
C ASP A 38 5.38 17.79 11.21
N PRO A 39 5.75 17.79 12.51
CA PRO A 39 5.68 16.60 13.34
C PRO A 39 4.25 16.27 13.76
N VAL A 40 3.30 17.20 13.66
CA VAL A 40 1.99 17.07 14.31
C VAL A 40 1.07 16.20 13.47
N VAL A 41 0.58 15.12 14.09
CA VAL A 41 -0.47 14.28 13.53
C VAL A 41 -1.83 14.74 14.06
N PHE A 42 -1.92 14.96 15.37
CA PHE A 42 -3.07 15.54 16.05
C PHE A 42 -2.62 16.24 17.35
N ALA A 43 -3.12 17.45 17.59
CA ALA A 43 -2.95 18.17 18.85
C ALA A 43 -4.33 18.36 19.51
N ASP A 44 -5.10 19.37 19.09
CA ASP A 44 -6.41 19.69 19.70
C ASP A 44 -7.62 19.37 18.81
N ALA A 45 -7.45 19.50 17.49
CA ALA A 45 -8.51 19.42 16.50
C ALA A 45 -7.99 19.01 15.11
N PHE A 46 -8.89 18.52 14.26
CA PHE A 46 -8.57 18.24 12.87
C PHE A 46 -8.35 19.54 12.09
N THR A 47 -7.20 19.64 11.44
CA THR A 47 -6.82 20.83 10.65
C THR A 47 -7.07 20.66 9.15
N GLY A 48 -7.47 19.47 8.70
CA GLY A 48 -7.61 19.10 7.29
C GLY A 48 -6.28 18.77 6.57
N ARG A 49 -5.12 18.89 7.24
CA ARG A 49 -3.81 18.50 6.68
C ARG A 49 -3.55 17.00 6.78
N VAL A 50 -4.13 16.38 7.80
CA VAL A 50 -4.08 14.95 8.10
C VAL A 50 -5.51 14.43 8.09
N GLU A 51 -5.74 13.39 7.32
CA GLU A 51 -7.03 12.73 7.15
C GLU A 51 -7.02 11.38 7.85
N PHE A 52 -8.11 11.02 8.51
CA PHE A 52 -8.30 9.66 9.01
C PHE A 52 -8.94 8.78 7.94
N GLN A 53 -8.33 7.64 7.67
CA GLN A 53 -8.80 6.65 6.72
C GLN A 53 -9.04 5.33 7.44
N ALA A 54 -10.32 4.93 7.52
CA ALA A 54 -10.74 3.72 8.20
C ALA A 54 -10.22 2.46 7.48
N PHE A 55 -9.74 1.47 8.23
CA PHE A 55 -9.37 0.17 7.68
C PHE A 55 -10.61 -0.65 7.27
N GLY A 56 -10.39 -1.60 6.34
CA GLY A 56 -11.44 -2.51 5.87
C GLY A 56 -12.14 -3.24 7.01
N ASN A 57 -13.48 -3.23 7.01
CA ASN A 57 -14.35 -3.81 8.04
C ASN A 57 -14.23 -3.18 9.45
N SER A 58 -13.56 -2.03 9.60
CA SER A 58 -13.60 -1.30 10.86
C SER A 58 -14.89 -0.48 10.98
N LYS A 59 -15.23 -0.05 12.20
CA LYS A 59 -16.33 0.86 12.45
C LYS A 59 -16.00 2.24 11.85
N LEU A 60 -16.72 2.61 10.79
CA LEU A 60 -16.42 3.81 9.99
C LEU A 60 -16.57 5.13 10.76
N ASP A 61 -17.46 5.18 11.74
CA ASP A 61 -17.74 6.34 12.61
C ASP A 61 -17.10 6.18 14.01
N ALA A 62 -16.01 5.41 14.12
CA ALA A 62 -15.35 5.20 15.41
C ALA A 62 -14.64 6.45 15.95
N LEU A 63 -14.26 7.39 15.09
CA LEU A 63 -13.42 8.53 15.44
C LEU A 63 -14.23 9.81 15.71
N GLY A 64 -13.85 10.52 16.76
CA GLY A 64 -14.30 11.87 17.06
C GLY A 64 -13.28 12.62 17.90
N THR A 65 -13.69 13.75 18.48
CA THR A 65 -12.87 14.54 19.42
C THR A 65 -13.58 14.66 20.77
N ASP A 66 -12.82 14.89 21.83
CA ASP A 66 -13.34 15.12 23.18
C ASP A 66 -12.56 16.24 23.87
N ALA A 67 -13.27 17.27 24.32
CA ALA A 67 -12.71 18.46 24.98
C ALA A 67 -12.87 18.45 26.51
N ALA A 68 -13.39 17.35 27.07
CA ALA A 68 -13.52 17.16 28.52
C ALA A 68 -12.48 16.17 29.08
N GLU A 69 -11.90 15.30 28.24
CA GLU A 69 -11.04 14.20 28.68
C GLU A 69 -9.55 14.35 28.28
N GLN A 70 -9.15 15.48 27.68
CA GLN A 70 -7.80 15.77 27.16
C GLN A 70 -6.67 15.70 28.21
N TYR A 71 -5.45 15.44 27.73
CA TYR A 71 -4.22 15.54 28.50
C TYR A 71 -3.67 16.96 28.49
N LEU A 72 -3.60 17.58 27.32
CA LEU A 72 -3.11 18.94 27.11
C LEU A 72 -4.05 19.70 26.17
N GLY A 73 -4.04 21.03 26.27
CA GLY A 73 -4.76 21.88 25.32
C GLY A 73 -6.29 21.81 25.45
N ALA A 74 -6.96 21.86 24.31
CA ALA A 74 -8.40 22.10 24.18
C ALA A 74 -9.19 20.88 23.66
N GLY A 75 -8.52 19.79 23.25
CA GLY A 75 -9.20 18.59 22.81
C GLY A 75 -8.26 17.42 22.58
N CYS A 76 -8.81 16.21 22.57
CA CYS A 76 -8.09 14.98 22.24
C CYS A 76 -8.87 14.15 21.22
N LEU A 77 -8.22 13.18 20.58
CA LEU A 77 -8.90 12.17 19.77
C LEU A 77 -9.69 11.25 20.68
N ARG A 78 -10.93 10.95 20.30
CA ARG A 78 -11.79 9.97 20.96
C ARG A 78 -12.13 8.86 19.99
N VAL A 79 -11.80 7.63 20.36
CA VAL A 79 -12.08 6.43 19.57
C VAL A 79 -13.10 5.57 20.30
N THR A 80 -14.23 5.29 19.64
CA THR A 80 -15.27 4.38 20.14
C THR A 80 -15.01 2.97 19.62
N VAL A 81 -14.46 2.11 20.47
CA VAL A 81 -14.29 0.68 20.16
C VAL A 81 -15.66 -0.02 20.28
N PRO A 82 -16.17 -0.67 19.22
CA PRO A 82 -17.50 -1.27 19.22
C PRO A 82 -17.58 -2.50 20.11
N GLY A 83 -18.81 -3.01 20.31
CA GLY A 83 -19.04 -4.34 20.87
C GLY A 83 -18.65 -5.48 19.89
N PRO A 84 -18.99 -6.74 20.23
CA PRO A 84 -18.61 -7.91 19.44
C PRO A 84 -19.01 -7.81 17.96
N GLY A 85 -18.18 -8.37 17.08
CA GLY A 85 -18.44 -8.44 15.63
C GLY A 85 -17.87 -7.29 14.81
N ALA A 86 -17.18 -6.32 15.44
CA ALA A 86 -16.48 -5.23 14.76
C ALA A 86 -15.24 -4.80 15.55
N TYR A 87 -14.45 -3.87 15.00
CA TYR A 87 -13.30 -3.24 15.64
C TYR A 87 -13.20 -1.77 15.23
N ALA A 88 -12.42 -0.97 15.95
CA ALA A 88 -12.05 0.38 15.54
C ALA A 88 -10.62 0.39 15.01
N GLY A 89 -10.37 0.99 13.85
CA GLY A 89 -9.02 1.07 13.30
C GLY A 89 -8.92 1.81 11.97
N GLY A 90 -7.78 2.43 11.76
CA GLY A 90 -7.49 3.23 10.58
C GLY A 90 -6.13 3.92 10.68
N ALA A 91 -5.78 4.63 9.62
CA ALA A 91 -4.55 5.40 9.51
C ALA A 91 -4.84 6.90 9.40
N PHE A 92 -3.98 7.70 10.00
CA PHE A 92 -3.89 9.15 9.86
C PHE A 92 -2.87 9.44 8.77
N VAL A 93 -3.35 9.95 7.65
CA VAL A 93 -2.58 10.09 6.42
C VAL A 93 -2.45 11.56 6.07
N ALA A 94 -1.23 12.01 5.80
CA ALA A 94 -0.97 13.34 5.32
C ALA A 94 -1.47 13.52 3.88
N SER A 95 -2.10 14.66 3.61
CA SER A 95 -2.51 15.08 2.27
C SER A 95 -1.33 15.25 1.30
N ARG A 96 -0.12 15.50 1.82
CA ARG A 96 1.16 15.52 1.10
C ARG A 96 2.20 14.80 1.93
N ALA A 97 3.16 14.16 1.28
CA ALA A 97 4.25 13.48 1.97
C ALA A 97 5.09 14.47 2.80
N ARG A 98 5.61 13.97 3.93
CA ARG A 98 6.45 14.69 4.87
C ARG A 98 7.86 14.11 4.93
N ASP A 99 8.83 14.95 5.22
CA ASP A 99 10.15 14.50 5.64
C ASP A 99 10.17 14.38 7.17
N LEU A 100 10.19 13.15 7.66
CA LEU A 100 10.20 12.80 9.09
C LEU A 100 11.56 12.28 9.55
N SER A 101 12.59 12.35 8.70
CA SER A 101 13.95 11.89 9.02
C SER A 101 14.57 12.66 10.19
N GLY A 102 14.05 13.85 10.47
CA GLY A 102 14.42 14.65 11.64
C GLY A 102 13.96 14.10 12.99
N TYR A 103 13.19 13.01 13.07
CA TYR A 103 12.62 12.49 14.33
C TYR A 103 13.07 11.06 14.62
N ASN A 104 13.06 10.61 15.87
CA ASN A 104 13.41 9.23 16.22
C ASN A 104 12.27 8.42 16.86
N ALA A 105 11.11 9.04 17.07
CA ALA A 105 9.92 8.36 17.55
C ALA A 105 8.62 9.05 17.11
N LEU A 106 7.58 8.24 16.97
CA LEU A 106 6.20 8.69 17.14
C LEU A 106 5.86 8.64 18.63
N THR A 107 5.26 9.70 19.15
CA THR A 107 4.79 9.77 20.54
C THR A 107 3.34 10.24 20.61
N PHE A 108 2.69 9.87 21.71
CA PHE A 108 1.34 10.29 22.04
C PHE A 108 1.03 9.98 23.50
N TYR A 109 0.07 10.70 24.06
CA TYR A 109 -0.58 10.30 25.30
C TYR A 109 -1.77 9.41 24.99
N VAL A 110 -2.01 8.39 25.82
CA VAL A 110 -3.17 7.51 25.68
C VAL A 110 -3.78 7.14 27.04
N LYS A 111 -5.11 7.07 27.07
CA LYS A 111 -5.91 6.45 28.15
C LYS A 111 -7.12 5.71 27.58
N ALA A 112 -7.77 4.92 28.41
CA ALA A 112 -8.96 4.16 28.06
C ALA A 112 -10.05 4.28 29.13
N SER A 113 -11.31 3.98 28.79
CA SER A 113 -12.43 4.04 29.75
C SER A 113 -12.37 2.93 30.80
N ARG A 114 -11.51 1.92 30.60
CA ARG A 114 -11.18 0.83 31.51
C ARG A 114 -9.82 0.24 31.13
N ALA A 115 -9.24 -0.61 31.97
CA ALA A 115 -8.03 -1.35 31.61
C ALA A 115 -8.29 -2.28 30.42
N VAL A 116 -7.47 -2.13 29.37
CA VAL A 116 -7.55 -2.85 28.09
C VAL A 116 -6.16 -3.00 27.48
N THR A 117 -6.06 -3.80 26.42
CA THR A 117 -4.87 -3.88 25.58
C THR A 117 -5.16 -3.41 24.15
N VAL A 118 -4.57 -2.31 23.68
CA VAL A 118 -4.72 -1.89 22.28
C VAL A 118 -3.94 -2.85 21.38
N ASP A 119 -4.57 -3.35 20.31
CA ASP A 119 -4.00 -4.44 19.51
C ASP A 119 -2.73 -4.01 18.79
N VAL A 120 -2.75 -2.85 18.14
CA VAL A 120 -1.60 -2.27 17.45
C VAL A 120 -1.67 -0.76 17.40
N VAL A 121 -0.51 -0.13 17.49
CA VAL A 121 -0.28 1.30 17.22
C VAL A 121 1.04 1.45 16.47
N GLY A 122 1.11 2.41 15.55
CA GLY A 122 2.33 2.59 14.77
C GLY A 122 2.31 3.79 13.84
N LEU A 123 3.29 3.85 12.95
CA LEU A 123 3.50 4.88 11.93
C LEU A 123 3.78 4.23 10.56
N GLY A 124 3.81 5.03 9.50
CA GLY A 124 4.24 4.61 8.16
C GLY A 124 3.20 3.83 7.35
N ASN A 125 1.98 3.65 7.85
CA ASN A 125 0.86 3.09 7.08
C ASN A 125 0.06 4.22 6.44
N ASP A 126 0.13 4.35 5.12
CA ASP A 126 -0.59 5.35 4.33
C ASP A 126 -1.92 4.85 3.76
N ASN A 127 -2.34 3.65 4.16
CA ASN A 127 -3.56 2.97 3.76
C ASN A 127 -3.72 2.74 2.24
N THR A 128 -2.61 2.80 1.49
CA THR A 128 -2.61 2.52 0.04
C THR A 128 -2.28 1.06 -0.27
N GLY A 129 -1.72 0.31 0.69
CA GLY A 129 -1.12 -1.01 0.45
C GLY A 129 0.30 -0.95 -0.14
N GLY A 130 0.79 0.24 -0.51
CA GLY A 130 2.13 0.50 -1.01
C GLY A 130 3.14 0.98 0.04
N SER A 131 2.73 1.07 1.32
CA SER A 131 3.57 1.52 2.43
C SER A 131 4.89 0.73 2.52
N ARG A 132 6.02 1.43 2.62
CA ARG A 132 7.37 0.82 2.68
C ARG A 132 7.96 0.77 4.08
N HIS A 133 7.55 1.70 4.93
CA HIS A 133 8.17 1.96 6.23
C HIS A 133 7.15 1.91 7.38
N GLU A 134 6.13 1.04 7.27
CA GLU A 134 5.25 0.78 8.40
C GLU A 134 6.07 0.20 9.57
N ALA A 135 5.88 0.77 10.76
CA ALA A 135 6.49 0.32 12.01
C ALA A 135 5.48 0.40 13.16
N SER A 136 5.43 -0.61 14.02
CA SER A 136 4.43 -0.71 15.07
C SER A 136 4.86 -1.52 16.27
N THR A 137 4.14 -1.29 17.37
CA THR A 137 4.12 -2.16 18.54
C THR A 137 2.71 -2.71 18.73
N SER A 138 2.64 -3.95 19.22
CA SER A 138 1.37 -4.64 19.45
C SER A 138 1.15 -4.91 20.93
N GLY A 139 -0.11 -5.10 21.31
CA GLY A 139 -0.45 -5.51 22.67
C GLY A 139 -0.18 -4.42 23.72
N LEU A 140 -0.48 -3.16 23.40
CA LEU A 140 -0.19 -2.00 24.25
C LEU A 140 -1.18 -1.92 25.44
N PRO A 141 -0.75 -2.11 26.70
CA PRO A 141 -1.67 -2.22 27.84
C PRO A 141 -2.12 -0.85 28.36
N VAL A 142 -3.32 -0.37 28.07
CA VAL A 142 -3.80 0.97 28.42
C VAL A 142 -4.73 0.94 29.65
N THR A 143 -4.62 1.93 30.52
CA THR A 143 -5.45 2.07 31.74
C THR A 143 -6.30 3.33 31.69
N THR A 144 -7.02 3.63 32.78
CA THR A 144 -7.80 4.86 32.92
C THR A 144 -6.95 6.11 33.14
N ALA A 145 -5.65 5.96 33.39
CA ALA A 145 -4.72 7.07 33.56
C ALA A 145 -4.02 7.41 32.24
N TRP A 146 -3.84 8.70 31.98
CA TRP A 146 -3.00 9.17 30.89
C TRP A 146 -1.56 8.70 31.06
N ARG A 147 -0.97 8.19 29.98
CA ARG A 147 0.46 7.92 29.91
C ARG A 147 1.00 8.30 28.54
N LYS A 148 2.27 8.71 28.50
CA LYS A 148 3.00 8.88 27.25
C LYS A 148 3.42 7.51 26.72
N VAL A 149 3.31 7.31 25.42
CA VAL A 149 3.82 6.16 24.68
C VAL A 149 4.84 6.67 23.68
N VAL A 150 5.91 5.89 23.51
CA VAL A 150 6.99 6.15 22.57
C VAL A 150 7.10 4.93 21.66
N VAL A 151 6.91 5.14 20.37
CA VAL A 151 7.12 4.13 19.32
C VAL A 151 8.37 4.55 18.55
N PRO A 152 9.54 3.92 18.80
CA PRO A 152 10.77 4.22 18.08
C PRO A 152 10.61 4.04 16.57
N ILE A 153 11.18 4.96 15.81
CA ILE A 153 11.37 4.80 14.37
C ILE A 153 12.60 3.91 14.16
N PRO A 154 12.48 2.78 13.44
CA PRO A 154 13.60 1.85 13.28
C PRO A 154 14.88 2.50 12.73
N ASP A 155 14.75 3.21 11.61
CA ASP A 155 15.81 3.99 10.96
C ASP A 155 15.17 5.29 10.41
N PRO A 156 15.31 6.42 11.12
CA PRO A 156 14.73 7.71 10.71
C PRO A 156 15.10 8.16 9.32
N ASP A 157 16.32 7.89 8.85
CA ASP A 157 16.83 8.36 7.56
C ASP A 157 16.04 7.77 6.38
N ARG A 158 15.18 6.77 6.62
CA ARG A 158 14.27 6.18 5.63
C ARG A 158 12.98 6.97 5.44
N LEU A 159 12.62 7.83 6.39
CA LEU A 159 11.32 8.52 6.40
C LEU A 159 11.36 9.87 5.70
N THR A 160 11.98 9.95 4.53
CA THR A 160 12.14 11.20 3.78
C THR A 160 10.92 11.57 2.94
N HIS A 161 9.91 10.68 2.84
CA HIS A 161 8.73 10.90 2.00
C HIS A 161 7.52 10.12 2.51
N GLU A 162 7.08 10.43 3.73
CA GLU A 162 6.05 9.66 4.43
C GLU A 162 4.69 10.34 4.42
N ARG A 163 3.65 9.57 4.08
CA ARG A 163 2.26 10.01 4.23
C ARG A 163 1.57 9.35 5.42
N GLY A 164 1.92 8.12 5.77
CA GLY A 164 1.35 7.42 6.91
C GLY A 164 1.93 7.91 8.22
N LEU A 165 1.16 8.67 9.00
CA LEU A 165 1.69 9.35 10.19
C LEU A 165 1.44 8.59 11.48
N PHE A 166 0.22 8.07 11.67
CA PHE A 166 -0.18 7.29 12.83
C PHE A 166 -1.23 6.28 12.41
N PHE A 167 -1.22 5.09 12.96
CA PHE A 167 -2.34 4.16 12.82
C PHE A 167 -2.58 3.39 14.10
N PHE A 168 -3.79 2.85 14.23
CA PHE A 168 -4.15 1.97 15.33
C PHE A 168 -5.18 0.93 14.89
N ALA A 169 -5.27 -0.17 15.65
CA ALA A 169 -6.44 -1.04 15.67
C ALA A 169 -6.75 -1.51 17.09
N ALA A 170 -8.03 -1.64 17.39
CA ALA A 170 -8.54 -2.01 18.69
C ALA A 170 -9.88 -2.77 18.57
N ALA A 171 -9.90 -4.01 19.06
CA ALA A 171 -11.07 -4.87 19.16
C ALA A 171 -11.70 -4.83 20.57
N PRO A 172 -13.00 -5.17 20.71
CA PRO A 172 -13.66 -5.36 22.00
C PRO A 172 -12.96 -6.41 22.87
N GLN A 173 -12.98 -6.22 24.18
CA GLN A 173 -12.35 -7.14 25.15
C GLN A 173 -13.36 -7.64 26.16
N GLY A 174 -13.35 -8.95 26.42
CA GLY A 174 -14.35 -9.57 27.30
C GLY A 174 -15.79 -9.39 26.81
N GLY A 175 -15.99 -9.28 25.50
CA GLY A 175 -17.31 -9.08 24.89
C GLY A 175 -17.87 -7.65 24.99
N ALA A 176 -17.10 -6.69 25.49
CA ALA A 176 -17.54 -5.31 25.64
C ALA A 176 -16.66 -4.31 24.87
N GLY A 177 -17.30 -3.31 24.27
CA GLY A 177 -16.62 -2.13 23.72
C GLY A 177 -16.01 -1.25 24.82
N TYR A 178 -15.32 -0.18 24.41
CA TYR A 178 -14.71 0.80 25.30
C TYR A 178 -14.35 2.07 24.52
N THR A 179 -13.94 3.11 25.23
CA THR A 179 -13.43 4.34 24.61
C THR A 179 -11.92 4.42 24.82
N LEU A 180 -11.20 4.79 23.78
CA LEU A 180 -9.80 5.24 23.86
C LEU A 180 -9.74 6.74 23.64
N TRP A 181 -8.81 7.39 24.33
CA TRP A 181 -8.44 8.77 24.05
C TRP A 181 -6.95 8.84 23.73
N PHE A 182 -6.61 9.58 22.67
CA PHE A 182 -5.23 9.87 22.29
C PHE A 182 -5.05 11.38 22.23
N ASP A 183 -3.91 11.87 22.72
CA ASP A 183 -3.61 13.30 22.75
C ASP A 183 -2.14 13.54 22.42
N GLU A 184 -1.82 14.73 21.88
CA GLU A 184 -0.47 15.13 21.45
C GLU A 184 0.21 14.06 20.58
N VAL A 185 -0.47 13.59 19.53
CA VAL A 185 0.07 12.61 18.59
C VAL A 185 1.03 13.30 17.64
N ARG A 186 2.32 13.02 17.76
CA ARG A 186 3.36 13.72 17.02
C ARG A 186 4.67 12.96 16.90
N PHE A 187 5.49 13.38 15.95
CA PHE A 187 6.87 12.93 15.85
C PHE A 187 7.79 13.79 16.74
N GLU A 188 8.73 13.16 17.44
CA GLU A 188 9.65 13.83 18.36
C GLU A 188 11.06 13.26 18.27
N LYS A 189 12.04 14.07 18.72
CA LYS A 189 13.34 13.57 19.16
C LYS A 189 13.27 13.25 20.65
N VAL A 190 13.22 11.97 20.96
CA VAL A 190 13.11 11.44 22.33
C VAL A 190 14.47 10.89 22.77
N ALA A 191 14.95 11.31 23.92
CA ALA A 191 16.13 10.73 24.56
C ALA A 191 15.82 9.34 25.15
N GLY A 192 16.83 8.52 25.39
CA GLY A 192 16.63 7.21 26.04
C GLY A 192 16.09 6.10 25.13
N ILE A 193 16.05 6.33 23.81
CA ILE A 193 15.89 5.28 22.79
C ILE A 193 17.29 4.82 22.39
N GLU A 194 17.66 3.61 22.79
CA GLU A 194 19.03 3.13 22.70
C GLU A 194 19.10 1.67 22.26
N SER A 195 20.32 1.23 21.93
CA SER A 195 20.67 -0.17 21.71
C SER A 195 19.77 -0.90 20.70
N PRO A 196 19.67 -0.43 19.44
CA PRO A 196 18.88 -1.13 18.43
C PRO A 196 19.41 -2.56 18.26
N ARG A 197 18.51 -3.53 18.36
CA ARG A 197 18.78 -4.96 18.15
C ARG A 197 17.91 -5.46 17.00
N PRO A 198 18.30 -5.22 15.75
CA PRO A 198 17.55 -5.66 14.58
C PRO A 198 17.58 -7.19 14.46
N ALA A 199 16.50 -7.75 13.92
CA ALA A 199 16.34 -9.18 13.69
C ALA A 199 15.47 -9.46 12.46
N ILE A 200 15.81 -10.51 11.73
CA ILE A 200 14.95 -11.14 10.74
C ILE A 200 14.61 -12.54 11.24
N THR A 201 13.35 -12.93 11.16
CA THR A 201 12.93 -14.31 11.40
C THR A 201 13.65 -15.26 10.41
N PRO A 202 14.45 -16.23 10.89
CA PRO A 202 15.07 -17.20 10.01
C PRO A 202 14.02 -18.04 9.28
N GLN A 203 14.15 -18.13 7.97
CA GLN A 203 13.23 -18.88 7.12
C GLN A 203 13.94 -19.36 5.85
N THR A 204 13.45 -20.46 5.28
CA THR A 204 13.84 -20.89 3.94
C THR A 204 12.70 -20.58 2.99
N ILE A 205 13.02 -19.87 1.92
CA ILE A 205 12.05 -19.38 0.95
C ILE A 205 12.40 -19.86 -0.46
N GLN A 206 11.38 -20.09 -1.30
CA GLN A 206 11.54 -20.47 -2.70
C GLN A 206 11.05 -19.35 -3.60
N TRP A 207 11.90 -18.91 -4.53
CA TRP A 207 11.63 -17.77 -5.40
C TRP A 207 12.17 -18.02 -6.81
N PHE A 208 11.82 -17.15 -7.76
CA PHE A 208 12.10 -17.35 -9.18
C PHE A 208 13.07 -16.33 -9.73
N VAL A 209 13.92 -16.75 -10.65
CA VAL A 209 14.76 -15.83 -11.42
C VAL A 209 13.89 -14.76 -12.10
N GLY A 210 14.30 -13.50 -11.99
CA GLY A 210 13.61 -12.32 -12.53
C GLY A 210 12.54 -11.72 -11.61
N SER A 211 12.41 -12.18 -10.36
CA SER A 211 11.43 -11.67 -9.38
C SER A 211 12.08 -10.92 -8.22
N THR A 212 11.26 -10.25 -7.40
CA THR A 212 11.68 -9.56 -6.18
C THR A 212 11.16 -10.29 -4.95
N VAL A 213 12.01 -10.48 -3.94
CA VAL A 213 11.64 -11.12 -2.69
C VAL A 213 10.73 -10.21 -1.86
N SER A 214 9.64 -10.78 -1.35
CA SER A 214 8.82 -10.17 -0.30
C SER A 214 9.14 -10.84 1.03
N LEU A 215 9.80 -10.11 1.93
CA LEU A 215 10.15 -10.60 3.26
C LEU A 215 9.10 -10.19 4.31
N THR A 216 8.91 -11.05 5.29
CA THR A 216 8.10 -10.79 6.50
C THR A 216 8.92 -11.13 7.75
N GLY A 217 8.45 -10.69 8.91
CA GLY A 217 9.10 -11.00 10.19
C GLY A 217 10.38 -10.19 10.45
N THR A 218 10.45 -8.97 9.92
CA THR A 218 11.47 -7.97 10.25
C THR A 218 11.06 -7.19 11.50
N ARG A 219 11.99 -7.04 12.43
CA ARG A 219 11.76 -6.34 13.70
C ARG A 219 13.04 -5.73 14.24
N THR A 220 12.89 -4.73 15.09
CA THR A 220 13.99 -4.18 15.89
C THR A 220 13.57 -4.05 17.34
N THR A 221 14.38 -4.56 18.25
CA THR A 221 14.18 -4.34 19.69
C THR A 221 15.00 -3.14 20.13
N PHE A 222 14.33 -2.17 20.74
CA PHE A 222 14.95 -0.99 21.33
C PHE A 222 14.94 -1.09 22.85
N ARG A 223 15.89 -0.41 23.48
CA ARG A 223 15.77 -0.02 24.89
C ARG A 223 15.08 1.35 24.94
N VAL A 224 13.93 1.46 25.60
CA VAL A 224 13.18 2.71 25.78
C VAL A 224 12.94 2.89 27.26
N ASP A 225 13.47 3.96 27.84
CA ASP A 225 13.36 4.28 29.28
C ASP A 225 13.72 3.11 30.21
N GLY A 226 14.70 2.30 29.81
CA GLY A 226 15.07 1.13 30.60
C GLY A 226 14.03 0.00 30.58
N ALA A 227 13.21 -0.10 29.53
CA ALA A 227 12.45 -1.30 29.15
C ALA A 227 12.80 -1.75 27.72
N ASP A 228 12.68 -3.04 27.44
CA ASP A 228 12.79 -3.53 26.06
C ASP A 228 11.45 -3.35 25.34
N LEU A 229 11.48 -2.73 24.16
CA LEU A 229 10.33 -2.55 23.29
C LEU A 229 10.63 -3.15 21.93
N VAL A 230 9.78 -4.06 21.48
CA VAL A 230 9.88 -4.66 20.14
C VAL A 230 9.04 -3.84 19.17
N VAL A 231 9.69 -3.30 18.15
CA VAL A 231 9.03 -2.66 17.01
C VAL A 231 9.04 -3.64 15.84
N GLN A 232 7.86 -4.11 15.45
CA GLN A 232 7.66 -4.83 14.19
C GLN A 232 7.66 -3.80 13.07
N HIS A 233 8.30 -4.09 11.95
CA HIS A 233 8.35 -3.12 10.85
C HIS A 233 8.46 -3.80 9.50
N MET A 234 8.15 -3.07 8.44
CA MET A 234 8.33 -3.52 7.07
C MET A 234 9.82 -3.68 6.71
N PRO A 235 10.14 -4.50 5.70
CA PRO A 235 11.50 -4.70 5.19
C PRO A 235 12.25 -3.42 4.77
N GLY A 236 11.54 -2.34 4.42
CA GLY A 236 12.12 -1.12 3.87
C GLY A 236 13.12 -0.41 4.79
N TYR A 237 13.11 -0.70 6.10
CA TYR A 237 14.08 -0.16 7.04
C TYR A 237 15.46 -0.84 6.99
N PHE A 238 15.58 -1.98 6.31
CA PHE A 238 16.82 -2.76 6.31
C PHE A 238 17.57 -2.63 4.98
N ASP A 239 18.90 -2.56 5.09
CA ASP A 239 19.80 -2.81 3.98
C ASP A 239 20.13 -4.30 3.92
N TYR A 240 19.82 -4.93 2.79
CA TYR A 240 20.04 -6.36 2.60
C TYR A 240 21.38 -6.66 1.93
N ALA A 241 21.90 -7.85 2.19
CA ALA A 241 23.06 -8.38 1.51
C ALA A 241 22.85 -9.87 1.20
N SER A 242 23.22 -10.26 -0.01
CA SER A 242 23.23 -11.66 -0.46
C SER A 242 24.61 -12.27 -0.31
N SER A 243 24.69 -13.53 0.10
CA SER A 243 25.93 -14.31 0.09
C SER A 243 26.41 -14.66 -1.32
N ASP A 244 25.52 -14.59 -2.32
CA ASP A 244 25.80 -14.88 -3.72
C ASP A 244 25.06 -13.89 -4.63
N SER A 245 25.81 -12.93 -5.20
CA SER A 245 25.28 -11.91 -6.09
C SER A 245 24.88 -12.44 -7.48
N THR A 246 25.26 -13.68 -7.83
CA THR A 246 24.80 -14.33 -9.05
C THR A 246 23.39 -14.91 -8.88
N VAL A 247 23.01 -15.24 -7.65
CA VAL A 247 21.66 -15.74 -7.29
C VAL A 247 20.72 -14.59 -6.99
N ALA A 248 21.14 -13.64 -6.14
CA ALA A 248 20.31 -12.50 -5.76
C ALA A 248 21.12 -11.26 -5.40
N VAL A 249 20.58 -10.09 -5.71
CA VAL A 249 21.19 -8.80 -5.41
C VAL A 249 20.22 -7.93 -4.64
N ALA A 250 20.70 -7.25 -3.61
CA ALA A 250 19.92 -6.29 -2.84
C ALA A 250 20.16 -4.87 -3.37
N ARG A 251 19.08 -4.14 -3.69
CA ARG A 251 19.09 -2.74 -4.14
C ARG A 251 17.85 -2.03 -3.61
N ASP A 252 18.00 -0.79 -3.13
CA ASP A 252 16.91 0.08 -2.68
C ASP A 252 15.93 -0.59 -1.67
N GLY A 253 16.46 -1.41 -0.75
CA GLY A 253 15.66 -2.15 0.23
C GLY A 253 14.85 -3.32 -0.36
N ARG A 254 15.07 -3.67 -1.63
CA ARG A 254 14.49 -4.83 -2.33
C ARG A 254 15.58 -5.88 -2.59
N ILE A 255 15.18 -7.14 -2.74
CA ILE A 255 16.09 -8.25 -3.11
C ILE A 255 15.60 -8.80 -4.44
N GLU A 256 16.39 -8.60 -5.49
CA GLU A 256 16.13 -9.10 -6.84
C GLU A 256 16.80 -10.47 -7.02
N VAL A 257 16.07 -11.42 -7.60
CA VAL A 257 16.57 -12.77 -7.86
C VAL A 257 17.08 -12.83 -9.30
N LEU A 258 18.39 -13.01 -9.49
CA LEU A 258 19.07 -12.91 -10.78
C LEU A 258 19.39 -14.25 -11.42
N GLY A 259 19.60 -15.29 -10.61
CA GLY A 259 20.07 -16.59 -11.09
C GLY A 259 19.60 -17.73 -10.20
N THR A 260 19.69 -18.95 -10.72
CA THR A 260 19.31 -20.15 -9.99
C THR A 260 20.36 -20.48 -8.93
N GLY A 261 19.94 -21.04 -7.80
CA GLY A 261 20.86 -21.49 -6.76
C GLY A 261 20.33 -21.19 -5.37
N THR A 262 21.21 -21.20 -4.38
CA THR A 262 20.87 -20.87 -3.00
C THR A 262 21.74 -19.72 -2.52
N ALA A 263 21.11 -18.70 -1.95
CA ALA A 263 21.79 -17.57 -1.31
C ALA A 263 21.28 -17.37 0.12
N SER A 264 22.16 -16.98 1.02
CA SER A 264 21.80 -16.47 2.33
C SER A 264 21.62 -14.96 2.25
N ILE A 265 20.44 -14.48 2.62
CA ILE A 265 20.11 -13.06 2.72
C ILE A 265 20.24 -12.63 4.17
N THR A 266 21.08 -11.64 4.41
CA THR A 266 21.27 -10.97 5.72
C THR A 266 20.83 -9.51 5.63
N ALA A 267 20.66 -8.85 6.76
CA ALA A 267 20.32 -7.43 6.80
C ALA A 267 21.14 -6.63 7.81
N ARG A 268 21.11 -5.31 7.65
CA ARG A 268 21.53 -4.31 8.62
C ARG A 268 20.46 -3.26 8.79
N LEU A 269 20.40 -2.69 9.98
CA LEU A 269 19.72 -1.43 10.27
C LEU A 269 20.82 -0.39 10.45
N ASP A 270 20.95 0.53 9.50
CA ASP A 270 22.12 1.39 9.37
C ASP A 270 23.43 0.56 9.47
N THR A 271 24.24 0.78 10.50
CA THR A 271 25.52 0.11 10.72
C THR A 271 25.37 -1.21 11.49
N THR A 272 24.21 -1.46 12.10
CA THR A 272 23.98 -2.59 13.02
C THR A 272 23.48 -3.81 12.25
N ARG A 273 24.20 -4.93 12.36
CA ARG A 273 23.78 -6.20 11.74
C ARG A 273 22.52 -6.77 12.41
N ALA A 274 21.54 -7.15 11.61
CA ALA A 274 20.38 -7.90 12.06
C ALA A 274 20.76 -9.34 12.43
N THR A 275 20.18 -9.85 13.51
CA THR A 275 20.28 -11.29 13.84
C THR A 275 19.36 -12.10 12.94
N GLY A 276 19.74 -13.35 12.64
CA GLY A 276 19.02 -14.22 11.70
C GLY A 276 19.43 -14.00 10.24
N ALA A 277 18.99 -14.92 9.38
CA ALA A 277 19.20 -14.87 7.94
C ALA A 277 18.09 -15.65 7.23
N VAL A 278 17.81 -15.27 5.98
CA VAL A 278 16.86 -15.97 5.12
C VAL A 278 17.64 -16.82 4.12
N THR A 279 17.29 -18.10 4.00
CA THR A 279 17.83 -18.96 2.95
C THR A 279 16.91 -18.85 1.72
N LEU A 280 17.39 -18.17 0.68
CA LEU A 280 16.72 -18.05 -0.60
C LEU A 280 17.13 -19.20 -1.51
N ASN A 281 16.17 -20.03 -1.91
CA ASN A 281 16.34 -21.01 -2.98
C ASN A 281 15.71 -20.47 -4.26
N ALA A 282 16.53 -20.02 -5.18
CA ALA A 282 16.14 -19.51 -6.47
C ALA A 282 16.06 -20.63 -7.52
N ALA A 283 14.89 -20.77 -8.14
CA ALA A 283 14.66 -21.71 -9.24
C ALA A 283 14.45 -20.95 -10.56
N PRO A 284 14.66 -21.59 -11.73
CA PRO A 284 14.27 -21.00 -13.00
C PRO A 284 12.79 -20.63 -12.97
N PHE A 285 12.44 -19.47 -13.51
CA PHE A 285 11.06 -19.19 -13.90
C PHE A 285 10.70 -20.11 -15.08
N SER A 286 10.10 -21.25 -14.78
CA SER A 286 9.67 -22.23 -15.78
C SER A 286 8.28 -22.75 -15.44
N PRO A 287 7.25 -21.90 -15.47
CA PRO A 287 5.88 -22.37 -15.32
C PRO A 287 5.45 -23.31 -16.46
N GLY A 288 6.24 -23.42 -17.53
CA GLY A 288 5.81 -23.99 -18.82
C GLY A 288 4.82 -23.05 -19.51
N LEU A 289 4.39 -23.37 -20.73
CA LEU A 289 3.30 -22.62 -21.37
C LEU A 289 1.97 -22.91 -20.68
N ALA A 290 1.09 -21.91 -20.63
CA ALA A 290 -0.30 -22.14 -20.30
C ALA A 290 -0.93 -23.10 -21.35
N PRO A 291 -1.98 -23.85 -21.01
CA PRO A 291 -2.69 -24.64 -22.00
C PRO A 291 -3.18 -23.77 -23.16
N ARG A 292 -2.83 -24.14 -24.40
CA ARG A 292 -3.31 -23.41 -25.58
C ARG A 292 -4.85 -23.50 -25.66
N PRO A 293 -5.56 -22.37 -25.77
CA PRO A 293 -7.01 -22.37 -25.90
C PRO A 293 -7.49 -23.16 -27.12
N GLY A 294 -8.53 -23.97 -26.93
CA GLY A 294 -9.14 -24.81 -27.98
C GLY A 294 -10.47 -24.31 -28.54
N VAL A 295 -10.96 -23.16 -28.07
CA VAL A 295 -12.25 -22.60 -28.48
C VAL A 295 -12.14 -22.02 -29.90
N PRO A 296 -13.12 -22.23 -30.80
CA PRO A 296 -13.10 -21.59 -32.11
C PRO A 296 -13.05 -20.06 -32.00
N ALA A 297 -12.14 -19.41 -32.73
CA ALA A 297 -11.95 -17.96 -32.65
C ALA A 297 -13.22 -17.13 -32.92
N ALA A 298 -14.19 -17.67 -33.66
CA ALA A 298 -15.48 -17.02 -33.93
C ALA A 298 -16.41 -16.94 -32.70
N ASP A 299 -16.12 -17.73 -31.67
CA ASP A 299 -16.88 -17.80 -30.42
C ASP A 299 -16.16 -17.10 -29.26
N VAL A 300 -15.08 -16.36 -29.54
CA VAL A 300 -14.19 -15.78 -28.53
C VAL A 300 -14.12 -14.26 -28.64
N ILE A 301 -14.22 -13.57 -27.50
CA ILE A 301 -13.78 -12.18 -27.31
C ILE A 301 -12.55 -12.22 -26.41
N SER A 302 -11.36 -12.02 -26.99
CA SER A 302 -10.11 -12.13 -26.25
C SER A 302 -9.59 -10.77 -25.79
N LEU A 303 -9.27 -10.65 -24.50
CA LEU A 303 -8.55 -9.50 -23.94
C LEU A 303 -7.03 -9.71 -24.07
N PHE A 304 -6.56 -10.94 -23.83
CA PHE A 304 -5.15 -11.31 -23.92
C PHE A 304 -4.98 -12.79 -24.25
N SER A 305 -4.52 -13.10 -25.45
CA SER A 305 -4.02 -14.42 -25.84
C SER A 305 -3.21 -14.28 -27.12
N ASP A 306 -2.17 -15.08 -27.29
CA ASP A 306 -1.49 -15.23 -28.59
C ASP A 306 -2.26 -16.17 -29.55
N ALA A 307 -3.33 -16.85 -29.08
CA ALA A 307 -4.15 -17.73 -29.93
C ALA A 307 -5.26 -16.99 -30.68
N TYR A 308 -5.63 -15.77 -30.27
CA TYR A 308 -6.77 -15.02 -30.79
C TYR A 308 -6.41 -13.56 -31.13
N ALA A 309 -7.28 -12.92 -31.91
CA ALA A 309 -7.21 -11.47 -32.08
C ALA A 309 -7.75 -10.79 -30.81
N ASN A 310 -6.90 -10.01 -30.15
CA ASN A 310 -7.26 -9.32 -28.91
C ASN A 310 -8.05 -8.03 -29.20
N VAL A 311 -9.09 -7.78 -28.42
CA VAL A 311 -9.76 -6.47 -28.37
C VAL A 311 -8.89 -5.49 -27.56
N PRO A 312 -9.04 -4.17 -27.78
CA PRO A 312 -8.23 -3.19 -27.06
C PRO A 312 -8.45 -3.23 -25.54
N VAL A 313 -7.37 -3.11 -24.80
CA VAL A 313 -7.34 -2.91 -23.35
C VAL A 313 -6.60 -1.60 -23.10
N ASP A 314 -7.21 -0.69 -22.33
CA ASP A 314 -6.67 0.64 -22.08
C ASP A 314 -5.49 0.58 -21.10
N LYS A 315 -5.67 -0.17 -20.01
CA LYS A 315 -4.68 -0.34 -18.96
C LYS A 315 -4.68 -1.77 -18.46
N TRP A 316 -3.49 -2.35 -18.33
CA TRP A 316 -3.27 -3.63 -17.67
C TRP A 316 -2.99 -3.49 -16.18
N SER A 317 -2.72 -2.27 -15.73
CA SER A 317 -2.62 -1.87 -14.33
C SER A 317 -3.13 -0.44 -14.24
N ALA A 318 -4.18 -0.25 -13.45
CA ALA A 318 -4.90 1.01 -13.34
C ALA A 318 -4.25 1.91 -12.29
N ASP A 319 -4.43 3.24 -12.41
CA ASP A 319 -3.75 4.19 -11.51
C ASP A 319 -4.19 4.06 -10.04
N TRP A 320 -5.33 3.42 -9.81
CA TRP A 320 -5.91 3.15 -8.48
C TRP A 320 -5.52 1.76 -7.94
N ASP A 321 -4.73 0.99 -8.68
CA ASP A 321 -4.28 -0.34 -8.28
C ASP A 321 -2.98 -0.35 -7.49
N VAL A 322 -2.60 -1.53 -7.02
CA VAL A 322 -1.32 -1.75 -6.34
C VAL A 322 -0.66 -2.95 -6.99
N ALA A 323 -0.14 -2.76 -8.20
CA ALA A 323 0.65 -3.75 -8.90
C ALA A 323 1.63 -3.09 -9.87
N GLU A 324 2.73 -3.79 -10.15
CA GLU A 324 3.60 -3.49 -11.29
C GLU A 324 3.32 -4.55 -12.37
N THR A 325 3.01 -4.15 -13.60
CA THR A 325 2.72 -5.08 -14.70
C THR A 325 3.77 -5.01 -15.80
N ALA A 326 4.11 -6.17 -16.37
CA ALA A 326 4.93 -6.28 -17.56
C ALA A 326 4.45 -7.46 -18.40
N GLU A 327 4.57 -7.34 -19.72
CA GLU A 327 4.47 -8.49 -20.61
C GLU A 327 5.85 -9.11 -20.75
N ILE A 328 5.96 -10.42 -20.58
CA ILE A 328 7.23 -11.13 -20.66
C ILE A 328 7.14 -12.28 -21.67
N PRO A 329 8.20 -12.56 -22.43
CA PRO A 329 8.25 -13.74 -23.27
C PRO A 329 8.37 -15.00 -22.42
N LEU A 330 7.66 -16.05 -22.82
CA LEU A 330 7.71 -17.37 -22.23
C LEU A 330 7.66 -18.40 -23.36
N GLY A 331 8.83 -18.92 -23.75
CA GLY A 331 8.93 -19.78 -24.92
C GLY A 331 8.49 -19.03 -26.19
N SER A 332 7.48 -19.56 -26.89
CA SER A 332 6.89 -18.96 -28.09
C SER A 332 5.70 -18.04 -27.82
N GLU A 333 5.26 -17.92 -26.58
CA GLU A 333 4.09 -17.12 -26.18
C GLU A 333 4.52 -15.99 -25.25
N ARG A 334 3.60 -15.08 -24.95
CA ARG A 334 3.80 -13.95 -24.07
C ARG A 334 2.79 -14.06 -22.93
N VAL A 335 3.28 -13.84 -21.72
CA VAL A 335 2.43 -13.82 -20.53
C VAL A 335 2.47 -12.45 -19.87
N ARG A 336 1.38 -12.07 -19.21
CA ARG A 336 1.33 -10.88 -18.37
C ARG A 336 1.80 -11.24 -16.97
N ARG A 337 2.85 -10.57 -16.51
CA ARG A 337 3.37 -10.67 -15.14
C ARG A 337 2.89 -9.48 -14.33
N TYR A 338 2.41 -9.76 -13.13
CA TYR A 338 2.21 -8.79 -12.06
C TYR A 338 3.22 -9.04 -10.94
N THR A 339 3.82 -7.97 -10.42
CA THR A 339 4.70 -7.97 -9.24
C THR A 339 4.24 -6.91 -8.24
N ASN A 340 4.69 -7.01 -6.98
CA ASN A 340 4.24 -6.15 -5.89
C ASN A 340 2.69 -6.07 -5.76
N MET A 341 1.99 -7.13 -6.18
CA MET A 341 0.54 -7.11 -6.34
C MET A 341 -0.14 -7.18 -4.97
N SER A 342 -1.03 -6.22 -4.68
CA SER A 342 -2.13 -6.40 -3.73
C SER A 342 -3.43 -6.65 -4.49
N PHE A 343 -3.69 -5.80 -5.49
CA PHE A 343 -4.72 -5.99 -6.50
C PHE A 343 -4.30 -5.25 -7.78
N ALA A 344 -4.71 -5.75 -8.93
CA ALA A 344 -4.43 -5.19 -10.25
C ALA A 344 -5.74 -4.88 -10.97
N GLY A 345 -5.87 -3.66 -11.49
CA GLY A 345 -7.01 -3.20 -12.26
C GLY A 345 -6.72 -3.25 -13.75
N ILE A 346 -7.50 -4.03 -14.50
CA ILE A 346 -7.43 -4.11 -15.95
C ILE A 346 -8.65 -3.35 -16.49
N GLU A 347 -8.41 -2.28 -17.25
CA GLU A 347 -9.44 -1.37 -17.75
C GLU A 347 -9.54 -1.44 -19.27
N PHE A 348 -10.76 -1.57 -19.76
CA PHE A 348 -11.15 -1.50 -21.17
C PHE A 348 -12.40 -0.61 -21.28
N ILE A 349 -12.33 0.54 -20.60
CA ILE A 349 -13.40 1.51 -20.43
C ILE A 349 -13.67 2.28 -21.73
N SER A 350 -12.63 2.55 -22.53
CA SER A 350 -12.79 3.25 -23.81
C SER A 350 -13.56 2.41 -24.83
N ARG A 351 -13.53 1.08 -24.67
CA ARG A 351 -14.22 0.10 -25.50
C ARG A 351 -14.73 -1.06 -24.63
N PRO A 352 -15.81 -0.86 -23.88
CA PRO A 352 -16.39 -1.91 -23.05
C PRO A 352 -16.73 -3.14 -23.89
N VAL A 353 -16.55 -4.32 -23.29
CA VAL A 353 -16.86 -5.60 -23.92
C VAL A 353 -18.34 -5.92 -23.76
N ASP A 354 -19.01 -6.14 -24.89
CA ASP A 354 -20.33 -6.78 -24.91
C ASP A 354 -20.19 -8.31 -24.89
N ALA A 355 -20.29 -8.89 -23.70
CA ALA A 355 -20.30 -10.33 -23.47
C ALA A 355 -21.72 -10.90 -23.31
N SER A 356 -22.77 -10.18 -23.76
CA SER A 356 -24.16 -10.62 -23.59
C SER A 356 -24.45 -11.96 -24.27
N ALA A 357 -23.76 -12.24 -25.38
CA ALA A 357 -23.86 -13.49 -26.13
C ALA A 357 -22.90 -14.59 -25.65
N MET A 358 -22.07 -14.32 -24.63
CA MET A 358 -21.08 -15.26 -24.11
C MET A 358 -21.64 -16.03 -22.91
N GLY A 359 -21.18 -17.28 -22.73
CA GLY A 359 -21.53 -18.16 -21.63
C GLY A 359 -20.47 -18.20 -20.51
N TYR A 360 -19.20 -17.99 -20.87
CA TYR A 360 -18.05 -18.29 -20.01
C TYR A 360 -17.00 -17.18 -20.03
N PHE A 361 -16.28 -17.06 -18.93
CA PHE A 361 -15.04 -16.32 -18.78
C PHE A 361 -13.90 -17.32 -18.54
N HIS A 362 -12.83 -17.20 -19.33
CA HIS A 362 -11.63 -18.00 -19.23
C HIS A 362 -10.41 -17.14 -18.88
N MET A 363 -9.53 -17.68 -18.05
CA MET A 363 -8.20 -17.13 -17.79
C MET A 363 -7.28 -18.22 -17.26
N ASP A 364 -6.06 -18.29 -17.79
CA ASP A 364 -4.99 -19.08 -17.19
C ASP A 364 -4.23 -18.22 -16.17
N VAL A 365 -4.06 -18.76 -14.97
CA VAL A 365 -3.33 -18.10 -13.90
C VAL A 365 -2.27 -19.01 -13.29
N TRP A 366 -1.07 -18.48 -13.10
CA TRP A 366 0.02 -19.16 -12.39
C TRP A 366 0.55 -18.24 -11.31
N ALA A 367 0.76 -18.80 -10.11
CA ALA A 367 1.33 -18.08 -8.98
C ALA A 367 2.45 -18.91 -8.33
N PRO A 368 3.59 -18.30 -7.97
CA PRO A 368 4.69 -18.97 -7.29
C PRO A 368 4.38 -19.26 -5.81
N ALA A 369 3.57 -18.39 -5.20
CA ALA A 369 3.20 -18.41 -3.80
C ALA A 369 1.80 -17.79 -3.62
N GLY A 370 1.19 -18.01 -2.45
CA GLY A 370 -0.15 -17.54 -2.11
C GLY A 370 -1.13 -18.69 -1.82
N THR A 371 -2.24 -18.36 -1.19
CA THR A 371 -3.31 -19.31 -0.81
C THR A 371 -4.66 -18.93 -1.39
N THR A 372 -4.81 -17.68 -1.84
CA THR A 372 -6.05 -17.11 -2.36
C THR A 372 -5.80 -16.29 -3.62
N PHE A 373 -6.68 -16.48 -4.60
CA PHE A 373 -6.75 -15.68 -5.80
C PHE A 373 -8.19 -15.26 -6.06
N ARG A 374 -8.42 -14.04 -6.54
CA ARG A 374 -9.75 -13.52 -6.78
C ARG A 374 -9.81 -12.85 -8.15
N VAL A 375 -10.99 -12.98 -8.76
CA VAL A 375 -11.34 -12.34 -10.02
C VAL A 375 -12.65 -11.60 -9.81
N LYS A 376 -12.66 -10.33 -10.17
CA LYS A 376 -13.86 -9.50 -10.16
C LYS A 376 -14.10 -8.90 -11.53
N LEU A 377 -15.34 -8.96 -11.98
CA LEU A 377 -15.81 -8.32 -13.20
C LEU A 377 -16.71 -7.14 -12.84
N VAL A 378 -16.62 -6.06 -13.62
CA VAL A 378 -17.44 -4.85 -13.46
C VAL A 378 -18.04 -4.46 -14.81
N ASP A 379 -19.36 -4.27 -14.82
CA ASP A 379 -20.15 -3.74 -15.93
C ASP A 379 -20.64 -2.34 -15.54
N PHE A 380 -20.45 -1.33 -16.41
CA PHE A 380 -20.83 0.07 -16.16
C PHE A 380 -22.30 0.37 -16.50
N GLY A 381 -23.15 -0.64 -16.53
CA GLY A 381 -24.58 -0.48 -16.78
C GLY A 381 -24.90 0.05 -18.19
N PRO A 382 -26.19 0.24 -18.52
CA PRO A 382 -26.65 0.66 -19.83
C PRO A 382 -26.14 2.02 -20.30
N ASN A 383 -25.76 2.91 -19.37
CA ASN A 383 -25.18 4.21 -19.74
C ASN A 383 -23.70 4.09 -20.16
N GLY A 384 -23.01 2.99 -19.83
CA GLY A 384 -21.60 2.77 -20.12
C GLY A 384 -20.65 3.69 -19.35
N VAL A 385 -21.09 4.26 -18.22
CA VAL A 385 -20.36 5.26 -17.44
C VAL A 385 -20.27 4.84 -15.97
N PHE A 386 -19.04 4.77 -15.46
CA PHE A 386 -18.78 4.45 -14.06
C PHE A 386 -19.49 5.39 -13.08
N GLY A 387 -20.05 4.83 -12.01
CA GLY A 387 -20.63 5.59 -10.91
C GLY A 387 -22.02 6.18 -11.21
N GLY A 388 -22.69 5.71 -12.26
CA GLY A 388 -24.05 6.12 -12.64
C GLY A 388 -25.18 5.54 -11.77
N GLY A 389 -24.84 4.67 -10.82
CA GLY A 389 -25.80 3.96 -9.96
C GLY A 389 -26.43 2.72 -10.61
N ASP A 390 -26.03 2.41 -11.84
CA ASP A 390 -26.46 1.25 -12.63
C ASP A 390 -25.36 0.21 -12.89
N ASP A 391 -24.16 0.46 -12.35
CA ASP A 391 -23.02 -0.46 -12.36
C ASP A 391 -23.37 -1.78 -11.66
N SER A 392 -22.82 -2.88 -12.16
CA SER A 392 -22.94 -4.18 -11.54
C SER A 392 -21.59 -4.88 -11.48
N GLN A 393 -21.37 -5.66 -10.43
CA GLN A 393 -20.07 -6.28 -10.19
C GLN A 393 -20.19 -7.53 -9.34
N HIS A 394 -19.26 -8.45 -9.50
CA HIS A 394 -19.15 -9.59 -8.61
C HIS A 394 -17.71 -10.09 -8.55
N GLU A 395 -17.29 -10.54 -7.38
CA GLU A 395 -15.97 -11.12 -7.14
C GLU A 395 -16.11 -12.60 -6.80
N LEU A 396 -15.29 -13.43 -7.43
CA LEU A 396 -15.15 -14.84 -7.14
C LEU A 396 -13.78 -15.09 -6.50
N THR A 397 -13.72 -16.05 -5.57
CA THR A 397 -12.50 -16.42 -4.85
C THR A 397 -12.14 -17.89 -5.09
N TRP A 398 -10.89 -18.13 -5.46
CA TRP A 398 -10.26 -19.45 -5.52
C TRP A 398 -9.28 -19.65 -4.38
N ASN A 399 -9.39 -20.79 -3.71
CA ASN A 399 -8.48 -21.24 -2.66
C ASN A 399 -8.31 -22.77 -2.74
N ALA A 400 -7.68 -23.37 -1.73
CA ALA A 400 -7.45 -24.82 -1.68
C ALA A 400 -8.73 -25.68 -1.65
N ALA A 401 -9.88 -25.11 -1.29
CA ALA A 401 -11.18 -25.78 -1.23
C ALA A 401 -12.04 -25.55 -2.49
N SER A 402 -11.66 -24.63 -3.37
CA SER A 402 -12.39 -24.33 -4.61
C SER A 402 -12.29 -25.44 -5.65
N ILE A 403 -13.17 -25.41 -6.65
CA ILE A 403 -13.12 -26.28 -7.84
C ILE A 403 -13.14 -25.36 -9.09
N PRO A 404 -12.07 -25.32 -9.89
CA PRO A 404 -10.77 -25.96 -9.66
C PRO A 404 -10.04 -25.37 -8.42
N ARG A 405 -9.12 -26.14 -7.83
CA ARG A 405 -8.36 -25.71 -6.64
C ARG A 405 -7.27 -24.74 -7.03
N PHE A 406 -7.13 -23.65 -6.30
CA PHE A 406 -5.94 -22.81 -6.42
C PHE A 406 -4.71 -23.55 -5.86
N ARG A 407 -3.68 -23.68 -6.69
CA ARG A 407 -2.38 -24.29 -6.33
C ARG A 407 -1.28 -23.41 -6.88
N THR A 408 -0.20 -23.30 -6.12
CA THR A 408 0.99 -22.59 -6.57
C THR A 408 1.86 -23.50 -7.44
N ASN A 409 2.72 -22.89 -8.25
CA ASN A 409 3.68 -23.58 -9.12
C ASN A 409 3.05 -24.46 -10.21
N ALA A 410 1.80 -24.19 -10.58
CA ALA A 410 1.11 -24.83 -11.70
C ALA A 410 0.13 -23.85 -12.36
N TRP A 411 -0.08 -23.98 -13.67
CA TRP A 411 -1.12 -23.22 -14.37
C TRP A 411 -2.49 -23.71 -13.94
N LEU A 412 -3.33 -22.77 -13.56
CA LEU A 412 -4.73 -22.96 -13.24
C LEU A 412 -5.55 -22.31 -14.35
N GLY A 413 -6.13 -23.12 -15.23
CA GLY A 413 -7.16 -22.67 -16.15
C GLY A 413 -8.47 -22.45 -15.40
N LEU A 414 -8.88 -21.20 -15.31
CA LEU A 414 -10.20 -20.82 -14.81
C LEU A 414 -11.18 -20.90 -15.97
N GLU A 415 -12.21 -21.73 -15.80
CA GLU A 415 -13.31 -21.88 -16.75
C GLU A 415 -14.61 -21.59 -15.99
N VAL A 416 -15.10 -20.35 -16.11
CA VAL A 416 -16.10 -19.81 -15.20
C VAL A 416 -17.37 -19.48 -15.96
N PRO A 417 -18.51 -20.14 -15.68
CA PRO A 417 -19.78 -19.71 -16.21
C PRO A 417 -20.05 -18.27 -15.77
N LEU A 418 -20.43 -17.39 -16.70
CA LEU A 418 -20.73 -15.99 -16.39
C LEU A 418 -21.91 -15.87 -15.39
N SER A 419 -22.77 -16.88 -15.30
CA SER A 419 -23.83 -16.98 -14.30
C SER A 419 -23.32 -17.14 -12.86
N ALA A 420 -22.07 -17.54 -12.64
CA ALA A 420 -21.45 -17.61 -11.32
C ALA A 420 -21.20 -16.20 -10.74
N PHE A 421 -21.06 -15.19 -11.59
CA PHE A 421 -20.94 -13.79 -11.18
C PHE A 421 -22.32 -13.22 -10.80
N THR A 422 -22.92 -13.72 -9.72
CA THR A 422 -24.33 -13.45 -9.37
C THR A 422 -24.68 -11.97 -9.16
N GLY A 423 -23.70 -11.12 -8.81
CA GLY A 423 -23.87 -9.67 -8.68
C GLY A 423 -23.67 -8.89 -9.99
N LEU A 424 -23.22 -9.56 -11.05
CA LEU A 424 -23.03 -9.00 -12.38
C LEU A 424 -24.35 -9.13 -13.16
N THR A 425 -25.26 -8.18 -12.91
CA THR A 425 -26.63 -8.22 -13.42
C THR A 425 -26.73 -7.92 -14.91
N ARG A 426 -25.66 -7.38 -15.50
CA ARG A 426 -25.53 -7.03 -16.92
C ARG A 426 -24.13 -7.38 -17.44
N ARG A 427 -24.01 -7.56 -18.76
CA ARG A 427 -22.78 -8.01 -19.43
C ARG A 427 -22.54 -7.31 -20.77
N ALA A 428 -23.27 -6.23 -21.04
CA ALA A 428 -23.22 -5.52 -22.32
C ALA A 428 -22.12 -4.45 -22.34
N HIS A 429 -21.67 -4.00 -21.16
CA HIS A 429 -20.66 -2.97 -21.00
C HIS A 429 -19.67 -3.37 -19.91
N LEU A 430 -19.12 -4.60 -20.02
CA LEU A 430 -18.00 -4.99 -19.17
C LEU A 430 -16.84 -4.03 -19.42
N ALA A 431 -16.34 -3.40 -18.38
CA ALA A 431 -15.36 -2.32 -18.51
C ALA A 431 -14.09 -2.57 -17.68
N GLN A 432 -14.17 -3.44 -16.67
CA GLN A 432 -13.04 -3.75 -15.80
C GLN A 432 -12.98 -5.23 -15.42
N LEU A 433 -11.75 -5.72 -15.32
CA LEU A 433 -11.35 -6.98 -14.73
C LEU A 433 -10.37 -6.66 -13.59
N ILE A 434 -10.65 -7.15 -12.38
CA ILE A 434 -9.81 -6.89 -11.21
C ILE A 434 -9.28 -8.22 -10.68
N LEU A 435 -7.95 -8.29 -10.57
CA LEU A 435 -7.24 -9.45 -10.03
C LEU A 435 -6.79 -9.10 -8.61
N SER A 436 -7.03 -9.96 -7.62
CA SER A 436 -6.55 -9.73 -6.26
C SER A 436 -6.24 -11.05 -5.54
N GLY A 437 -5.62 -10.97 -4.36
CA GLY A 437 -5.29 -12.15 -3.59
C GLY A 437 -4.21 -11.88 -2.55
N ASP A 438 -3.66 -12.94 -1.97
CA ASP A 438 -2.50 -12.89 -1.07
C ASP A 438 -1.18 -13.16 -1.81
N THR A 439 -1.22 -13.32 -3.13
CA THR A 439 -0.04 -13.49 -3.97
C THR A 439 0.54 -12.14 -4.43
N ARG A 440 1.84 -11.96 -4.23
CA ARG A 440 2.56 -10.74 -4.66
C ARG A 440 3.09 -10.82 -6.08
N THR A 441 3.06 -12.00 -6.68
CA THR A 441 3.50 -12.22 -8.06
C THR A 441 2.51 -13.12 -8.76
N LEU A 442 1.99 -12.68 -9.88
CA LEU A 442 1.00 -13.40 -10.66
C LEU A 442 1.43 -13.42 -12.11
N TYR A 443 1.20 -14.54 -12.79
CA TYR A 443 1.32 -14.63 -14.23
C TYR A 443 -0.04 -15.02 -14.78
N VAL A 444 -0.50 -14.28 -15.78
CA VAL A 444 -1.76 -14.56 -16.45
C VAL A 444 -1.55 -14.68 -17.95
N ASP A 445 -2.34 -15.56 -18.54
CA ASP A 445 -2.42 -15.77 -19.97
C ASP A 445 -3.88 -16.09 -20.35
N ASN A 446 -4.18 -16.09 -21.64
CA ASN A 446 -5.45 -16.54 -22.20
C ASN A 446 -6.70 -15.95 -21.52
N ILE A 447 -6.76 -14.62 -21.39
CA ILE A 447 -7.92 -13.92 -20.84
C ILE A 447 -8.94 -13.69 -21.95
N TYR A 448 -10.11 -14.35 -21.87
CA TYR A 448 -11.16 -14.19 -22.86
C TYR A 448 -12.56 -14.57 -22.36
N PHE A 449 -13.58 -14.13 -23.09
CA PHE A 449 -14.96 -14.57 -22.94
C PHE A 449 -15.35 -15.46 -24.12
N HIS A 450 -16.16 -16.49 -23.89
CA HIS A 450 -16.62 -17.34 -24.98
C HIS A 450 -18.03 -17.91 -24.80
N ARG A 451 -18.58 -18.45 -25.88
CA ARG A 451 -19.90 -19.10 -25.92
C ARG A 451 -19.92 -20.47 -25.25
#